data_AF-A0A2E8YIH1-F1
#
_entry.id   AF-A0A2E8YIH1-F1
#
_cell.length_a   1.000
_cell.length_b   1.000
_cell.length_c   1.000
_cell.angle_alpha   90.00
_cell.angle_beta   90.00
_cell.angle_gamma   90.00
#
_symmetry.space_group_name_H-M   'P 1'
#
loop_
_entity.id
_entity.type
_entity.pdbx_description
1 polymer ?
#
loop_
_entity_poly.entity_id
_entity_poly.type
_entity_poly.pdbx_seq_one_letter_code
_entity_poly.pdbx_strand_id
1 'polypeptide(L)'
;MGPFASEADERTVIMTVEVREGRGHEKERTQALFDQAGDVFARIVGTKPEEFILLVRQFGQDDCISSGGRFRRSTKRHPTSMSYGRGDKLPDAPPAG
;
A
#
# COMPACT_ATOMS: atom_id res chain seq x y z
N MET A 1 -0.39 33.79 -26.09
CA MET A 1 -0.88 32.89 -25.03
C MET A 1 -0.53 31.48 -25.45
N GLY A 2 0.38 30.81 -24.74
CA GLY A 2 0.79 29.44 -25.08
C GLY A 2 -0.30 28.43 -24.70
N PRO A 3 -0.41 27.29 -25.39
CA PRO A 3 -1.54 26.35 -25.30
C PRO A 3 -1.54 25.46 -24.02
N PHE A 4 -0.88 25.90 -22.95
CA PHE A 4 -0.71 25.11 -21.71
C PHE A 4 -1.01 25.92 -20.44
N ALA A 5 -1.70 27.05 -20.55
CA ALA A 5 -2.22 27.72 -19.37
C ALA A 5 -3.48 26.96 -18.94
N SER A 6 -3.38 26.17 -17.88
CA SER A 6 -4.56 25.74 -17.11
C SER A 6 -5.41 26.99 -16.87
N GLU A 7 -6.71 26.92 -17.12
CA GLU A 7 -7.56 28.06 -16.83
C GLU A 7 -7.41 28.42 -15.34
N ALA A 8 -7.42 29.73 -15.02
CA ALA A 8 -7.07 30.21 -13.67
C ALA A 8 -7.97 29.63 -12.55
N ASP A 9 -9.09 28.98 -12.92
CA ASP A 9 -10.05 28.35 -12.03
C ASP A 9 -10.15 26.82 -12.17
N GLU A 10 -9.31 26.15 -12.98
CA GLU A 10 -9.30 24.68 -13.05
C GLU A 10 -8.67 24.07 -11.79
N ARG A 11 -9.43 23.19 -11.11
CA ARG A 11 -8.99 22.52 -9.87
C ARG A 11 -8.96 21.00 -10.03
N THR A 12 -8.26 20.56 -11.08
CA THR A 12 -8.11 19.14 -11.41
C THR A 12 -7.37 18.37 -10.31
N VAL A 13 -7.96 17.28 -9.84
CA VAL A 13 -7.38 16.35 -8.87
C VAL A 13 -7.22 14.99 -9.51
N ILE A 14 -5.98 14.49 -9.51
CA ILE A 14 -5.65 13.14 -9.92
C ILE A 14 -5.19 12.36 -8.69
N MET A 15 -5.97 11.36 -8.28
CA MET A 15 -5.66 10.49 -7.15
C MET A 15 -5.31 9.09 -7.66
N THR A 16 -4.14 8.58 -7.27
CA THR A 16 -3.78 7.17 -7.50
C THR A 16 -3.84 6.41 -6.19
N VAL A 17 -4.55 5.29 -6.20
CA VAL A 17 -4.67 4.38 -5.06
C VAL A 17 -4.24 3.00 -5.48
N GLU A 18 -3.26 2.47 -4.79
CA GLU A 18 -2.80 1.10 -4.97
C GLU A 18 -3.43 0.21 -3.90
N VAL A 19 -4.12 -0.85 -4.32
CA VAL A 19 -4.82 -1.78 -3.42
C VAL A 19 -4.29 -3.19 -3.59
N ARG A 20 -4.11 -3.89 -2.47
CA ARG A 20 -3.83 -5.31 -2.49
C ARG A 20 -5.07 -6.06 -2.99
N GLU A 21 -4.84 -7.08 -3.82
CA GLU A 21 -5.88 -8.01 -4.28
C GLU A 21 -6.57 -8.77 -3.12
N GLY A 22 -7.69 -9.45 -3.45
CA GLY A 22 -8.38 -10.36 -2.53
C GLY A 22 -9.36 -9.69 -1.57
N ARG A 23 -9.82 -8.49 -1.92
CA ARG A 23 -10.75 -7.71 -1.09
C ARG A 23 -12.23 -8.01 -1.37
N GLY A 24 -12.54 -8.55 -2.55
CA GLY A 24 -13.89 -8.84 -3.02
C GLY A 24 -14.68 -7.56 -3.31
N HIS A 25 -15.67 -7.65 -4.20
CA HIS A 25 -16.54 -6.52 -4.58
C HIS A 25 -15.75 -5.30 -5.06
N GLU A 26 -14.70 -5.53 -5.84
CA GLU A 26 -13.75 -4.51 -6.27
C GLU A 26 -14.45 -3.36 -7.00
N LYS A 27 -15.48 -3.66 -7.79
CA LYS A 27 -16.27 -2.67 -8.52
C LYS A 27 -17.05 -1.77 -7.56
N GLU A 28 -17.85 -2.34 -6.67
CA GLU A 28 -18.68 -1.59 -5.73
C GLU A 28 -17.81 -0.75 -4.78
N ARG A 29 -16.69 -1.31 -4.33
CA ARG A 29 -15.74 -0.63 -3.43
C ARG A 29 -14.98 0.48 -4.11
N THR A 30 -14.61 0.31 -5.38
CA THR A 30 -13.95 1.35 -6.17
C THR A 30 -14.91 2.51 -6.43
N GLN A 31 -16.17 2.22 -6.73
CA GLN A 31 -17.20 3.26 -6.87
C GLN A 31 -17.40 4.02 -5.56
N ALA A 32 -17.56 3.31 -4.44
CA ALA A 32 -17.70 3.96 -3.13
C ALA A 32 -16.49 4.83 -2.76
N LEU A 33 -15.28 4.39 -3.11
CA LEU A 33 -14.06 5.18 -2.93
C LEU A 33 -14.06 6.44 -3.81
N PHE A 34 -14.49 6.31 -5.07
CA PHE A 34 -14.62 7.45 -5.99
C PHE A 34 -15.58 8.49 -5.43
N ASP A 35 -16.79 8.07 -5.04
CA ASP A 35 -17.84 8.97 -4.55
C ASP A 35 -17.38 9.69 -3.28
N GLN A 36 -16.86 8.95 -2.30
CA GLN A 36 -16.39 9.52 -1.03
C GLN A 36 -15.21 10.48 -1.20
N ALA A 37 -14.24 10.11 -2.03
CA ALA A 37 -13.09 10.98 -2.30
C ALA A 37 -13.51 12.23 -3.08
N GLY A 38 -14.39 12.07 -4.08
CA GLY A 38 -14.97 13.16 -4.85
C GLY A 38 -15.66 14.18 -3.95
N ASP A 39 -16.53 13.73 -3.04
CA ASP A 39 -17.22 14.60 -2.08
C ASP A 39 -16.23 15.38 -1.18
N VAL A 40 -15.15 14.72 -0.74
CA VAL A 40 -14.12 15.34 0.08
C VAL A 40 -13.37 16.42 -0.70
N PHE A 41 -12.96 16.14 -1.94
CA PHE A 41 -12.24 17.11 -2.77
C PHE A 41 -13.13 18.25 -3.25
N ALA A 42 -14.40 17.98 -3.57
CA ALA A 42 -15.38 19.01 -3.85
C ALA A 42 -15.54 19.97 -2.67
N ARG A 43 -15.63 19.46 -1.43
CA ARG A 43 -15.78 20.29 -0.23
C ARG A 43 -14.53 21.07 0.15
N ILE A 44 -13.35 20.47 0.04
CA ILE A 44 -12.10 21.06 0.56
C ILE A 44 -11.41 21.91 -0.50
N VAL A 45 -11.31 21.39 -1.72
CA VAL A 45 -10.56 21.99 -2.83
C VAL A 45 -11.49 22.75 -3.76
N GLY A 46 -12.79 22.42 -3.79
CA GLY A 46 -13.72 22.98 -4.78
C GLY A 46 -13.60 22.32 -6.15
N THR A 47 -13.03 21.12 -6.21
CA THR A 47 -12.92 20.33 -7.44
C THR A 47 -14.30 19.88 -7.92
N LYS A 48 -14.58 20.02 -9.22
CA LYS A 48 -15.82 19.51 -9.82
C LYS A 48 -15.71 18.01 -10.13
N PRO A 49 -16.83 17.27 -10.21
CA PRO A 49 -16.80 15.85 -10.56
C PRO A 49 -16.04 15.54 -11.86
N GLU A 50 -16.18 16.38 -12.88
CA GLU A 50 -15.50 16.26 -14.18
C GLU A 50 -13.98 16.57 -14.11
N GLU A 51 -13.53 17.21 -13.03
CA GLU A 51 -12.14 17.56 -12.75
C GLU A 51 -11.48 16.55 -11.80
N PHE A 52 -12.19 15.50 -11.37
CA PHE A 52 -11.68 14.46 -10.47
C PHE A 52 -11.43 13.14 -11.19
N ILE A 53 -10.19 12.66 -11.12
CA ILE A 53 -9.76 11.40 -11.74
C ILE A 53 -9.20 10.49 -10.65
N LEU A 54 -9.80 9.30 -10.51
CA LEU A 54 -9.31 8.23 -9.63
C LEU A 54 -8.72 7.09 -10.46
N LEU A 55 -7.44 6.78 -10.20
CA LEU A 55 -6.76 5.62 -10.74
C LEU A 55 -6.58 4.58 -9.64
N VAL A 56 -7.27 3.44 -9.75
CA VAL A 56 -7.08 2.31 -8.84
C VAL A 56 -6.22 1.25 -9.51
N ARG A 57 -5.10 0.90 -8.87
CA ARG A 57 -4.19 -0.14 -9.33
C ARG A 57 -4.14 -1.29 -8.33
N GLN A 58 -4.00 -2.50 -8.84
CA GLN A 58 -3.82 -3.69 -8.02
C GLN A 58 -2.35 -4.06 -7.94
N PHE A 59 -1.90 -4.54 -6.79
CA PHE A 59 -0.58 -5.13 -6.61
C PHE A 59 -0.69 -6.49 -5.91
N GLY A 60 0.23 -7.39 -6.24
CA GLY A 60 0.30 -8.73 -5.69
C GLY A 60 0.74 -8.73 -4.23
N GLN A 61 0.37 -9.76 -3.47
CA GLN A 61 0.77 -9.88 -2.06
C GLN A 61 2.29 -9.85 -1.88
N ASP A 62 3.02 -10.46 -2.81
CA ASP A 62 4.48 -10.56 -2.78
C ASP A 62 5.18 -9.24 -3.16
N ASP A 63 4.45 -8.30 -3.78
CA ASP A 63 4.95 -6.98 -4.18
C ASP A 63 4.90 -5.95 -3.03
N CYS A 64 4.40 -6.37 -1.85
CA CYS A 64 4.07 -5.47 -0.76
C CYS A 64 4.92 -5.72 0.49
N ILE A 65 5.94 -4.90 0.68
CA ILE A 65 6.72 -4.83 1.91
C ILE A 65 6.09 -3.77 2.82
N SER A 66 5.42 -4.20 3.89
CA SER A 66 4.89 -3.30 4.91
C SER A 66 5.70 -3.44 6.21
N SER A 67 6.47 -2.41 6.56
CA SER A 67 7.15 -2.36 7.87
C SER A 67 6.23 -1.68 8.89
N GLY A 68 5.29 -2.45 9.45
CA GLY A 68 4.35 -2.00 10.49
C GLY A 68 4.84 -2.20 11.93
N GLY A 69 6.08 -2.66 12.14
CA GLY A 69 6.65 -2.83 13.47
C GLY A 69 7.42 -1.59 13.88
N ARG A 70 7.19 -1.08 15.10
CA ARG A 70 8.09 -0.10 15.72
C ARG A 70 9.52 -0.55 15.50
N PHE A 71 10.30 0.19 14.71
CA PHE A 71 11.72 -0.01 14.53
C PHE A 71 12.43 0.38 15.83
N ARG A 72 12.30 -0.44 16.88
CA ARG A 72 13.25 -0.41 17.99
C ARG A 72 14.52 -1.08 17.47
N ARG A 73 15.51 -0.27 17.12
CA ARG A 73 16.90 -0.74 16.96
C ARG A 73 17.29 -1.48 18.24
N SER A 74 17.20 -2.79 18.23
CA SER A 74 17.98 -3.65 19.11
C SER A 74 19.06 -4.26 18.24
N THR A 75 20.27 -3.75 18.41
CA THR A 75 21.48 -4.23 17.77
C THR A 75 21.70 -5.71 18.09
N LYS A 76 21.66 -6.59 17.09
CA LYS A 76 22.79 -7.47 16.68
C LYS A 76 22.35 -8.62 15.74
N ARG A 77 22.95 -8.56 14.53
CA ARG A 77 23.48 -9.64 13.65
C ARG A 77 22.54 -10.64 12.97
N HIS A 78 22.58 -10.60 11.63
CA HIS A 78 22.41 -11.75 10.73
C HIS A 78 23.54 -12.78 10.94
N PRO A 79 23.30 -14.07 10.63
CA PRO A 79 23.56 -14.54 9.27
C PRO A 79 22.41 -15.35 8.64
N THR A 80 22.46 -15.28 7.31
CA THR A 80 21.79 -16.05 6.25
C THR A 80 21.99 -17.57 6.34
N SER A 81 20.95 -18.37 6.05
CA SER A 81 21.01 -19.51 5.09
C SER A 81 19.70 -20.29 5.00
N MET A 82 19.34 -20.66 3.76
CA MET A 82 18.28 -21.62 3.40
C MET A 82 18.59 -23.06 3.87
N SER A 83 17.51 -23.85 4.00
CA SER A 83 17.30 -25.19 3.38
C SER A 83 17.04 -26.42 4.28
N TYR A 84 16.01 -27.17 3.86
CA TYR A 84 15.60 -28.58 4.01
C TYR A 84 15.74 -29.38 5.33
N GLY A 85 14.70 -30.18 5.61
CA GLY A 85 14.88 -31.56 6.08
C GLY A 85 14.17 -31.93 7.38
N ARG A 86 13.35 -32.98 7.33
CA ARG A 86 12.79 -33.69 8.49
C ARG A 86 13.90 -34.30 9.33
N GLY A 87 13.74 -34.21 10.65
CA GLY A 87 14.11 -35.21 11.66
C GLY A 87 15.58 -35.58 11.77
N ASP A 88 16.23 -35.19 12.87
CA ASP A 88 17.10 -36.08 13.64
C ASP A 88 17.33 -35.50 15.04
N LYS A 89 17.42 -36.40 16.02
CA LYS A 89 17.40 -36.15 17.47
C LYS A 89 18.56 -35.27 17.95
N LEU A 90 18.29 -34.41 18.95
CA LEU A 90 19.32 -33.73 19.76
C LEU A 90 20.15 -34.77 20.54
N PRO A 91 21.49 -34.71 20.56
CA PRO A 91 22.28 -35.44 21.55
C PRO A 91 22.27 -34.71 22.91
N ASP A 92 22.21 -35.50 23.98
CA ASP A 92 22.12 -35.02 25.36
C ASP A 92 23.32 -34.16 25.80
N ALA A 93 23.05 -33.15 26.62
CA ALA A 93 24.07 -32.27 27.19
C ALA A 93 24.93 -32.99 28.24
N PRO A 94 26.26 -32.75 28.30
CA PRO A 94 27.08 -33.25 29.40
C PRO A 94 26.83 -32.47 30.70
N PRO A 95 27.06 -33.08 31.87
CA PRO A 95 26.65 -32.52 33.15
C PRO A 95 27.51 -31.31 33.54
N ALA A 96 26.86 -30.32 34.16
CA ALA A 96 27.52 -29.17 34.73
C ALA A 96 28.43 -29.58 35.90
N GLY A 97 29.71 -29.22 35.81
CA GLY A 97 30.67 -29.17 36.91
C GLY A 97 31.17 -27.74 37.07
#